data_AF-A0A9J6GR48-F1
#
_entry.id   AF-A0A9J6GR48-F1
#
_cell.length_a   1.000
_cell.length_b   1.000
_cell.length_c   1.000
_cell.angle_alpha   90.00
_cell.angle_beta   90.00
_cell.angle_gamma   90.00
#
_symmetry.space_group_name_H-M   'P 1'
#
loop_
_entity.id
_entity.type
_entity.pdbx_description
1 polymer ?
#
loop_
_entity_poly.entity_id
_entity_poly.type
_entity_poly.pdbx_seq_one_letter_code
_entity_poly.pdbx_strand_id
1 'polypeptide(L)'
;MCDGITHVALHLLAIALLDTLDESVGEVMEALHEENMLDNTIVVFSSDNGGSPFGPFSTRSYNWPLRGAKLSLWEGGNRVPAFVWSPLLNKKRRVYKQLMHITDWLPTLYRAAGGYPDKLGGHLDGIDMWRHLSLDLPSPRTEMLYNIDPVEKTAALRDRNHKIVLGHQRTDSMTVGIRQPEIHGHMTISMS
;
A
#
# COMPACT_ATOMS: atom_id res chain seq x y z
N MET A 1 -27.78 -4.40 -23.91
CA MET A 1 -27.15 -5.24 -24.95
C MET A 1 -25.97 -4.51 -25.62
N CYS A 2 -25.18 -3.80 -24.83
CA CYS A 2 -23.86 -3.24 -25.22
C CYS A 2 -22.83 -3.57 -24.12
N ASP A 3 -22.80 -4.83 -23.67
CA ASP A 3 -22.36 -5.15 -22.30
C ASP A 3 -21.14 -6.08 -22.22
N GLY A 4 -20.43 -6.31 -23.34
CA GLY A 4 -19.25 -7.19 -23.40
C GLY A 4 -17.99 -6.53 -23.96
N ILE A 5 -18.10 -5.90 -25.13
CA ILE A 5 -16.96 -5.34 -25.87
C ILE A 5 -16.33 -4.14 -25.14
N THR A 6 -17.16 -3.27 -24.54
CA THR A 6 -16.73 -2.12 -23.74
C THR A 6 -16.05 -2.52 -22.43
N HIS A 7 -16.48 -3.63 -21.81
CA HIS A 7 -15.89 -4.11 -20.57
C HIS A 7 -14.48 -4.68 -20.81
N VAL A 8 -14.30 -5.47 -21.87
CA VAL A 8 -12.99 -6.02 -22.26
C VAL A 8 -12.02 -4.89 -22.66
N ALA A 9 -12.47 -3.92 -23.45
CA ALA A 9 -11.62 -2.80 -23.88
C ALA A 9 -11.08 -1.97 -22.71
N LEU A 10 -11.90 -1.70 -21.68
CA LEU A 10 -11.46 -0.95 -20.50
C LEU A 10 -10.45 -1.74 -19.64
N HIS A 11 -10.57 -3.06 -19.58
CA HIS A 11 -9.58 -3.91 -18.89
C HIS A 11 -8.25 -3.93 -19.66
N LEU A 12 -8.31 -4.04 -20.98
CA LEU A 12 -7.11 -3.98 -21.82
C LEU A 12 -6.40 -2.63 -21.68
N LEU A 13 -7.15 -1.53 -21.57
CA LEU A 13 -6.56 -0.21 -21.31
C LEU A 13 -5.85 -0.16 -19.94
N ALA A 14 -6.47 -0.69 -18.89
CA ALA A 14 -5.85 -0.74 -17.57
C ALA A 14 -4.56 -1.59 -17.57
N ILE A 15 -4.55 -2.70 -18.31
CA ILE A 15 -3.36 -3.53 -18.49
C ILE A 15 -2.29 -2.77 -19.27
N ALA A 16 -2.65 -2.11 -20.37
CA ALA A 16 -1.71 -1.31 -21.15
C ALA A 16 -1.08 -0.17 -20.34
N LEU A 17 -1.85 0.48 -19.45
CA LEU A 17 -1.31 1.50 -18.55
C LEU A 17 -0.29 0.93 -17.55
N LEU A 18 -0.53 -0.29 -17.05
CA LEU A 18 0.43 -0.98 -16.17
C LEU A 18 1.69 -1.41 -16.92
N ASP A 19 1.53 -1.88 -18.16
CA ASP A 19 2.62 -2.27 -19.06
C ASP A 19 3.53 -1.06 -19.35
N THR A 20 2.95 0.07 -19.75
CA THR A 20 3.71 1.33 -19.95
C THR A 20 4.37 1.83 -18.67
N LEU A 21 3.74 1.65 -17.50
CA LEU A 21 4.37 1.99 -16.22
C LEU A 21 5.60 1.11 -15.96
N ASP A 22 5.51 -0.19 -16.22
CA ASP A 22 6.63 -1.13 -16.06
C ASP A 22 7.78 -0.77 -17.00
N GLU A 23 7.49 -0.50 -18.28
CA GLU A 23 8.47 0.00 -19.25
C GLU A 23 9.15 1.29 -18.77
N SER A 24 8.36 2.25 -18.28
CA SER A 24 8.88 3.54 -17.77
C SER A 24 9.81 3.34 -16.55
N VAL A 25 9.49 2.39 -15.66
CA VAL A 25 10.39 2.04 -14.55
C VAL A 25 11.66 1.40 -15.08
N GLY A 26 11.56 0.53 -16.09
CA GLY A 26 12.70 -0.05 -16.79
C GLY A 26 13.65 1.00 -17.37
N GLU A 27 13.11 2.02 -18.05
CA GLU A 27 13.89 3.14 -18.60
C GLU A 27 14.65 3.92 -17.52
N VAL A 28 14.02 4.19 -16.37
CA VAL A 28 14.69 4.85 -15.24
C VAL A 28 15.81 3.97 -14.67
N MET A 29 15.57 2.67 -14.54
CA MET A 29 16.57 1.73 -14.04
C MET A 29 17.76 1.59 -15.00
N GLU A 30 17.53 1.59 -16.31
CA GLU A 30 18.57 1.55 -17.35
C GLU A 30 19.40 2.84 -17.33
N ALA A 31 18.76 4.00 -17.29
CA ALA A 31 19.47 5.28 -17.20
C ALA A 31 20.37 5.35 -15.95
N LEU A 32 19.89 4.88 -14.80
CA LEU A 32 20.71 4.78 -13.58
C LEU A 32 21.87 3.78 -13.73
N HIS A 33 21.69 2.73 -14.54
CA HIS A 33 22.75 1.75 -14.83
C HIS A 33 23.84 2.36 -15.71
N GLU A 34 23.46 2.99 -16.82
CA GLU A 34 24.37 3.63 -17.78
C GLU A 34 25.22 4.71 -17.12
N GLU A 35 24.64 5.46 -16.18
CA GLU A 35 25.32 6.49 -15.40
C GLU A 35 26.12 5.95 -14.19
N ASN A 36 26.23 4.61 -14.04
CA ASN A 36 26.93 3.94 -12.94
C ASN A 36 26.43 4.36 -11.53
N MET A 37 25.15 4.73 -11.42
CA MET A 37 24.55 5.20 -10.16
C MET A 37 23.89 4.07 -9.35
N LEU A 38 23.63 2.93 -9.97
CA LEU A 38 22.90 1.82 -9.33
C LEU A 38 23.56 1.31 -8.04
N ASP A 39 24.89 1.29 -7.97
CA ASP A 39 25.65 0.74 -6.82
C ASP A 39 25.37 1.45 -5.49
N ASN A 40 24.88 2.70 -5.53
CA ASN A 40 24.50 3.47 -4.35
C ASN A 40 23.09 4.07 -4.48
N THR A 41 22.17 3.31 -5.06
CA THR A 41 20.78 3.74 -5.24
C THR A 41 19.82 2.92 -4.37
N ILE A 42 18.79 3.57 -3.84
CA ILE A 42 17.63 2.92 -3.21
C ILE A 42 16.40 3.28 -4.04
N VAL A 43 15.73 2.27 -4.57
CA VAL A 43 14.46 2.41 -5.30
C VAL A 43 13.34 1.88 -4.42
N VAL A 44 12.34 2.73 -4.16
CA VAL A 44 11.11 2.36 -3.49
C VAL A 44 9.97 2.49 -4.49
N PHE A 45 9.22 1.41 -4.69
CA PHE A 45 7.98 1.44 -5.45
C PHE A 45 6.84 1.13 -4.49
N SER A 46 5.77 1.93 -4.54
CA SER A 46 4.55 1.73 -3.77
C SER A 46 3.38 2.40 -4.49
N SER A 47 2.19 1.81 -4.37
CA SER A 47 0.97 2.55 -4.68
C SER A 47 0.59 3.48 -3.52
N ASP A 48 -0.23 4.50 -3.79
CA ASP A 48 -0.72 5.47 -2.81
C ASP A 48 -1.94 4.95 -2.03
N ASN A 49 -2.80 4.18 -2.70
CA ASN A 49 -4.00 3.58 -2.15
C ASN A 49 -4.38 2.31 -2.91
N GLY A 50 -5.29 1.52 -2.34
CA GLY A 50 -5.89 0.40 -3.05
C GLY A 50 -6.64 0.82 -4.32
N GLY A 51 -6.85 -0.12 -5.23
CA GLY A 51 -7.51 0.12 -6.51
C GLY A 51 -8.99 0.51 -6.37
N SER A 52 -9.54 1.12 -7.42
CA SER A 52 -10.96 1.45 -7.61
C SER A 52 -11.58 0.53 -8.68
N PRO A 53 -12.05 -0.69 -8.32
CA PRO A 53 -12.64 -1.64 -9.28
C PRO A 53 -13.99 -1.17 -9.83
N PHE A 54 -14.76 -0.39 -9.08
CA PHE A 54 -16.15 -0.04 -9.38
C PHE A 54 -16.42 1.47 -9.27
N GLY A 55 -17.59 1.89 -9.73
CA GLY A 55 -18.05 3.28 -9.64
C GLY A 55 -17.60 4.18 -10.79
N PRO A 56 -17.97 5.47 -10.76
CA PRO A 56 -17.73 6.42 -11.86
C PRO A 56 -16.24 6.72 -12.10
N PHE A 57 -15.39 6.45 -11.10
CA PHE A 57 -13.93 6.58 -11.18
C PHE A 57 -13.24 5.21 -11.16
N SER A 58 -13.89 4.20 -11.75
CA SER A 58 -13.31 2.86 -11.85
C SER A 58 -12.07 2.88 -12.73
N THR A 59 -10.97 2.33 -12.20
CA THR A 59 -9.72 2.09 -12.93
C THR A 59 -9.62 0.66 -13.44
N ARG A 60 -10.70 -0.13 -13.32
CA ARG A 60 -10.70 -1.60 -13.60
C ARG A 60 -9.59 -2.37 -12.89
N SER A 61 -9.14 -1.83 -11.75
CA SER A 61 -8.13 -2.46 -10.89
C SER A 61 -8.74 -3.62 -10.11
N TYR A 62 -7.87 -4.46 -9.56
CA TYR A 62 -8.25 -5.62 -8.75
C TYR A 62 -7.51 -5.61 -7.44
N ASN A 63 -8.25 -5.68 -6.33
CA ASN A 63 -7.69 -5.77 -4.98
C ASN A 63 -7.73 -7.20 -4.41
N TRP A 64 -8.15 -8.19 -5.21
CA TRP A 64 -8.27 -9.58 -4.76
C TRP A 64 -6.94 -10.10 -4.21
N PRO A 65 -6.93 -10.81 -3.06
CA PRO A 65 -8.07 -11.30 -2.28
C PRO A 65 -8.57 -10.34 -1.19
N LEU A 66 -8.09 -9.09 -1.15
CA LEU A 66 -8.38 -8.16 -0.09
C LEU A 66 -9.77 -7.55 -0.24
N ARG A 67 -10.48 -7.41 0.89
CA ARG A 67 -11.80 -6.77 0.95
C ARG A 67 -11.68 -5.26 0.72
N GLY A 68 -12.63 -4.70 -0.03
CA GLY A 68 -12.75 -3.25 -0.23
C GLY A 68 -11.85 -2.67 -1.31
N ALA A 69 -11.82 -1.35 -1.36
CA ALA A 69 -11.20 -0.58 -2.43
C ALA A 69 -10.80 0.82 -1.95
N LYS A 70 -10.26 1.64 -2.87
CA LYS A 70 -10.05 3.08 -2.66
C LYS A 70 -11.26 3.67 -1.92
N LEU A 71 -11.00 4.60 -0.98
CA LEU A 71 -11.99 5.25 -0.11
C LEU A 71 -12.58 4.37 1.02
N SER A 72 -12.04 3.18 1.24
CA SER A 72 -12.42 2.35 2.40
C SER A 72 -11.23 2.11 3.32
N LEU A 73 -11.53 1.91 4.60
CA LEU A 73 -10.57 1.48 5.61
C LEU A 73 -10.35 -0.05 5.62
N TRP A 74 -10.94 -0.79 4.67
CA TRP A 74 -10.66 -2.21 4.48
C TRP A 74 -9.25 -2.43 3.92
N GLU A 75 -8.75 -3.67 3.98
CA GLU A 75 -7.41 -4.01 3.50
C GLU A 75 -7.21 -3.64 2.03
N GLY A 76 -8.18 -3.90 1.16
CA GLY A 76 -8.11 -3.58 -0.27
C GLY A 76 -8.13 -2.09 -0.60
N GLY A 77 -8.32 -1.21 0.39
CA GLY A 77 -8.16 0.24 0.24
C GLY A 77 -6.80 0.77 0.67
N ASN A 78 -6.03 0.03 1.48
CA ASN A 78 -4.87 0.56 2.20
C ASN A 78 -3.63 -0.35 2.15
N ARG A 79 -3.82 -1.66 2.00
CA ARG A 79 -2.73 -2.62 1.84
C ARG A 79 -2.43 -2.76 0.36
N VAL A 80 -1.34 -2.12 -0.04
CA VAL A 80 -0.94 -1.96 -1.44
C VAL A 80 0.35 -2.74 -1.76
N PRO A 81 0.61 -3.03 -3.04
CA PRO A 81 1.91 -3.51 -3.48
C PRO A 81 3.00 -2.47 -3.17
N ALA A 82 4.09 -2.94 -2.59
CA ALA A 82 5.30 -2.15 -2.42
C ALA A 82 6.53 -3.06 -2.49
N PHE A 83 7.63 -2.53 -3.01
CA PHE A 83 8.93 -3.20 -2.97
C PHE A 83 10.06 -2.19 -2.79
N VAL A 84 11.18 -2.68 -2.28
CA VAL A 84 12.42 -1.93 -2.18
C VAL A 84 13.50 -2.70 -2.92
N TRP A 85 14.19 -2.02 -3.82
CA TRP A 85 15.38 -2.51 -4.49
C TRP A 85 16.56 -1.64 -4.10
N SER A 86 17.67 -2.27 -3.72
CA SER A 86 18.95 -1.58 -3.54
C SER A 86 20.08 -2.60 -3.38
N PRO A 87 21.27 -2.35 -3.95
CA PRO A 87 22.46 -3.12 -3.61
C PRO A 87 22.90 -2.96 -2.15
N LEU A 88 22.45 -1.89 -1.47
CA LEU A 88 22.79 -1.55 -0.08
C LEU A 88 22.03 -2.40 0.97
N LEU A 89 21.03 -3.18 0.55
CA LEU A 89 20.34 -4.12 1.44
C LEU A 89 21.22 -5.35 1.69
N ASN A 90 21.43 -5.74 2.94
CA ASN A 90 22.24 -6.92 3.27
C ASN A 90 21.49 -8.23 2.95
N LYS A 91 20.17 -8.26 3.16
CA LYS A 91 19.29 -9.40 2.86
C LYS A 91 18.33 -9.06 1.73
N LYS A 92 18.63 -9.60 0.54
CA LYS A 92 17.91 -9.36 -0.73
C LYS A 92 17.00 -10.55 -1.07
N ARG A 93 16.14 -10.36 -2.09
CA ARG A 93 15.31 -11.43 -2.72
C ARG A 93 14.41 -12.16 -1.71
N ARG A 94 13.59 -11.41 -0.98
CA ARG A 94 12.73 -11.92 0.08
C ARG A 94 11.40 -11.18 0.14
N VAL A 95 10.41 -11.80 0.77
CA VAL A 95 9.13 -11.16 1.08
C VAL A 95 9.17 -10.66 2.52
N TYR A 96 9.02 -9.34 2.71
CA TYR A 96 8.90 -8.74 4.04
C TYR A 96 7.43 -8.80 4.49
N LYS A 97 7.11 -9.70 5.42
CA LYS A 97 5.72 -9.93 5.90
C LYS A 97 5.34 -9.10 7.12
N GLN A 98 6.22 -8.19 7.54
CA GLN A 98 6.08 -7.48 8.81
C GLN A 98 5.43 -6.11 8.61
N LEU A 99 4.89 -5.54 9.69
CA LEU A 99 4.15 -4.29 9.60
C LEU A 99 5.07 -3.12 9.24
N MET A 100 4.66 -2.36 8.23
CA MET A 100 5.27 -1.11 7.80
C MET A 100 4.17 -0.21 7.26
N HIS A 101 4.31 1.10 7.45
CA HIS A 101 3.36 2.12 7.02
C HIS A 101 4.05 3.17 6.14
N ILE A 102 3.29 3.90 5.32
CA ILE A 102 3.84 4.92 4.42
C ILE A 102 4.57 6.04 5.20
N THR A 103 4.17 6.32 6.44
CA THR A 103 4.84 7.29 7.32
C THR A 103 6.25 6.87 7.71
N ASP A 104 6.58 5.58 7.62
CA ASP A 104 7.91 5.06 7.95
C ASP A 104 8.96 5.47 6.91
N TRP A 105 8.56 5.80 5.68
CA TRP A 105 9.51 6.13 4.62
C TRP A 105 10.39 7.34 4.95
N LEU A 106 9.83 8.38 5.56
CA LEU A 106 10.59 9.59 5.90
C LEU A 106 11.78 9.28 6.83
N PRO A 107 11.58 8.75 8.06
CA PRO A 107 12.71 8.44 8.94
C PRO A 107 13.60 7.32 8.37
N THR A 108 13.04 6.37 7.63
CA THR A 108 13.80 5.26 7.04
C THR A 108 14.78 5.72 5.96
N LEU A 109 14.31 6.52 5.00
CA LEU A 109 15.15 7.04 3.92
C LEU A 109 16.13 8.09 4.44
N TYR A 110 15.74 8.89 5.42
CA TYR A 110 16.66 9.81 6.08
C TYR A 110 17.81 9.07 6.77
N ARG A 111 17.51 7.98 7.49
CA ARG A 111 18.53 7.09 8.05
C ARG A 111 19.43 6.50 6.96
N ALA A 112 18.84 5.99 5.88
CA ALA A 112 19.58 5.36 4.79
C ALA A 112 20.56 6.34 4.09
N ALA A 113 20.19 7.62 4.03
CA ALA A 113 21.04 8.71 3.54
C ALA A 113 22.14 9.16 4.55
N GLY A 114 22.34 8.44 5.67
CA GLY A 114 23.32 8.77 6.70
C GLY A 114 22.81 9.76 7.76
N GLY A 115 21.52 10.09 7.73
CA GLY A 115 20.85 10.94 8.72
C GLY A 115 20.59 10.25 10.06
N TYR A 116 20.12 11.07 11.00
CA TYR A 116 19.75 10.68 12.36
C TYR A 116 18.29 11.06 12.58
N PRO A 117 17.32 10.13 12.47
CA PRO A 117 15.88 10.43 12.50
C PRO A 117 15.40 11.24 13.71
N ASP A 118 16.10 11.16 14.85
CA ASP A 118 15.89 12.00 16.04
C ASP A 118 16.07 13.51 15.77
N LYS A 119 16.82 13.87 14.72
CA LYS A 119 17.04 15.26 14.29
C LYS A 119 15.96 15.81 13.36
N LEU A 120 15.03 14.99 12.87
CA LEU A 120 13.93 15.46 12.03
C LEU A 120 12.96 16.37 12.80
N GLY A 121 13.01 16.33 14.14
CA GLY A 121 12.19 17.17 15.02
C GLY A 121 10.73 16.74 15.04
N GLY A 122 10.00 17.25 16.04
CA GLY A 122 8.59 16.96 16.24
C GLY A 122 8.29 15.53 16.70
N HIS A 123 7.00 15.23 16.86
CA HIS A 123 6.51 13.89 17.11
C HIS A 123 6.20 13.23 15.75
N LEU A 124 7.11 12.39 15.26
CA LEU A 124 6.89 11.61 14.04
C LEU A 124 6.04 10.38 14.34
N ASP A 125 5.03 10.12 13.50
CA ASP A 125 4.28 8.86 13.52
C ASP A 125 5.03 7.71 12.81
N GLY A 126 6.06 8.05 12.03
CA GLY A 126 6.92 7.11 11.33
C GLY A 126 8.04 6.55 12.21
N ILE A 127 8.45 5.32 11.92
CA ILE A 127 9.55 4.62 12.59
C ILE A 127 10.65 4.35 11.56
N ASP A 128 11.92 4.48 11.96
CA ASP A 128 13.06 4.10 11.14
C ASP A 128 13.09 2.57 10.94
N MET A 129 12.83 2.14 9.71
CA MET A 129 12.76 0.74 9.31
C MET A 129 14.05 0.26 8.63
N TRP A 130 15.07 1.10 8.44
CA TRP A 130 16.19 0.79 7.53
C TRP A 130 16.94 -0.49 7.92
N ARG A 131 17.27 -0.62 9.21
CA ARG A 131 17.93 -1.84 9.72
C ARG A 131 17.04 -3.08 9.58
N HIS A 132 15.74 -2.92 9.76
CA HIS A 132 14.77 -4.02 9.68
C HIS A 132 14.57 -4.50 8.24
N LEU A 133 14.57 -3.58 7.28
CA LEU A 133 14.56 -3.87 5.85
C LEU A 133 15.89 -4.50 5.40
N SER A 134 17.03 -3.90 5.77
CA SER A 134 18.34 -4.36 5.31
C SER A 134 18.76 -5.71 5.91
N LEU A 135 18.51 -5.94 7.21
CA LEU A 135 19.00 -7.12 7.93
C LEU A 135 17.95 -8.23 8.12
N ASP A 136 16.70 -7.99 7.70
CA ASP A 136 15.55 -8.88 7.94
C ASP A 136 15.25 -9.11 9.43
N LEU A 137 15.19 -8.01 10.19
CA LEU A 137 14.88 -8.04 11.62
C LEU A 137 13.38 -7.85 11.88
N PRO A 138 12.86 -8.30 13.04
CA PRO A 138 11.48 -8.04 13.46
C PRO A 138 11.11 -6.55 13.38
N SER A 139 9.96 -6.19 12.81
CA SER A 139 9.50 -4.81 12.71
C SER A 139 9.31 -4.23 14.13
N PRO A 140 9.82 -3.02 14.39
CA PRO A 140 9.54 -2.29 15.62
C PRO A 140 8.10 -1.74 15.63
N ARG A 141 7.46 -1.64 14.46
CA ARG A 141 6.07 -1.20 14.34
C ARG A 141 5.14 -2.33 14.76
N THR A 142 4.39 -2.08 15.83
CA THR A 142 3.33 -2.99 16.31
C THR A 142 1.94 -2.43 16.04
N GLU A 143 1.79 -1.11 15.95
CA GLU A 143 0.51 -0.45 15.78
C GLU A 143 0.49 0.50 14.56
N MET A 144 -0.70 0.72 14.03
CA MET A 144 -0.95 1.62 12.91
C MET A 144 -2.37 2.16 12.93
N LEU A 145 -2.51 3.47 13.10
CA LEU A 145 -3.78 4.18 12.90
C LEU A 145 -3.95 4.47 11.41
N TYR A 146 -5.02 3.96 10.80
CA TYR A 146 -5.30 4.25 9.39
C TYR A 146 -5.91 5.65 9.24
N ASN A 147 -6.99 5.91 9.99
CA ASN A 147 -7.63 7.23 10.06
C ASN A 147 -8.67 7.26 11.19
N ILE A 148 -9.04 8.48 11.63
CA ILE A 148 -10.27 8.76 12.39
C ILE A 148 -10.97 9.92 11.67
N ASP A 149 -12.11 9.64 11.06
CA ASP A 149 -12.92 10.64 10.38
C ASP A 149 -14.22 10.90 11.18
N PRO A 150 -14.33 12.05 11.88
CA PRO A 150 -15.53 12.38 12.64
C PRO A 150 -16.73 12.77 11.78
N VAL A 151 -16.51 13.18 10.51
CA VAL A 151 -17.56 13.57 9.58
C VAL A 151 -18.23 12.32 9.02
N GLU A 152 -17.43 11.40 8.48
CA GLU A 152 -17.91 10.11 7.96
C GLU A 152 -18.22 9.10 9.09
N LYS A 153 -17.80 9.41 10.33
CA LYS A 153 -17.92 8.55 11.52
C LYS A 153 -17.28 7.18 11.30
N THR A 154 -16.13 7.18 10.64
CA THR A 154 -15.33 5.96 10.38
C THR A 154 -13.98 6.04 11.06
N ALA A 155 -13.45 4.91 11.48
CA ALA A 155 -12.09 4.82 11.99
C ALA A 155 -11.53 3.42 11.78
N ALA A 156 -10.20 3.30 11.71
CA ALA A 156 -9.54 2.01 11.74
C ALA A 156 -8.17 2.07 12.38
N LEU A 157 -7.87 1.05 13.19
CA LEU A 157 -6.62 0.85 13.90
C LEU A 157 -6.19 -0.60 13.72
N ARG A 158 -4.89 -0.82 13.58
CA ARG A 158 -4.28 -2.15 13.65
C ARG A 158 -3.31 -2.22 14.82
N ASP A 159 -3.42 -3.30 15.58
CA ASP A 159 -2.44 -3.75 16.56
C ASP A 159 -2.01 -5.17 16.19
N ARG A 160 -0.76 -5.30 15.74
CA ARG A 160 -0.12 -6.54 15.27
C ARG A 160 -0.97 -7.24 14.21
N ASN A 161 -1.64 -8.32 14.60
CA ASN A 161 -2.44 -9.19 13.71
C ASN A 161 -3.94 -8.89 13.78
N HIS A 162 -4.35 -7.93 14.62
CA HIS A 162 -5.74 -7.55 14.78
C HIS A 162 -5.95 -6.16 14.18
N LYS A 163 -7.01 -6.04 13.38
CA LYS A 163 -7.46 -4.75 12.87
C LYS A 163 -8.90 -4.52 13.27
N ILE A 164 -9.18 -3.35 13.84
CA ILE A 164 -10.51 -2.87 14.17
C ILE A 164 -10.94 -1.87 13.10
N VAL A 165 -12.12 -2.06 12.53
CA VAL A 165 -12.78 -1.10 11.63
C VAL A 165 -14.12 -0.68 12.24
N LEU A 166 -14.34 0.62 12.35
CA LEU A 166 -15.53 1.27 12.88
C LEU A 166 -16.22 2.09 11.80
N GLY A 167 -17.56 2.14 11.87
CA GLY A 167 -18.39 2.88 10.93
C GLY A 167 -18.62 2.17 9.59
N HIS A 168 -19.61 2.63 8.84
CA HIS A 168 -19.93 2.11 7.52
C HIS A 168 -18.95 2.66 6.48
N GLN A 169 -18.31 1.78 5.71
CA GLN A 169 -17.33 2.18 4.71
C GLN A 169 -18.03 2.50 3.39
N ARG A 170 -17.53 3.48 2.63
CA ARG A 170 -18.10 3.87 1.32
C ARG A 170 -18.22 2.70 0.34
N THR A 171 -17.36 1.69 0.46
CA THR A 171 -17.35 0.52 -0.43
C THR A 171 -18.28 -0.61 0.02
N ASP A 172 -18.84 -0.56 1.24
CA ASP A 172 -19.74 -1.59 1.75
C ASP A 172 -21.04 -1.67 0.95
N SER A 173 -21.52 -0.54 0.43
CA SER A 173 -22.69 -0.48 -0.46
C SER A 173 -22.38 -0.89 -1.91
N MET A 174 -21.11 -0.94 -2.30
CA MET A 174 -20.67 -1.30 -3.65
C MET A 174 -20.36 -2.80 -3.81
N THR A 175 -20.45 -3.59 -2.72
CA THR A 175 -20.10 -5.02 -2.71
C THR A 175 -21.28 -5.97 -2.97
N VAL A 176 -22.46 -5.45 -3.36
CA VAL A 176 -23.74 -6.19 -3.52
C VAL A 176 -23.67 -7.39 -4.50
N GLY A 177 -22.58 -7.58 -5.26
CA GLY A 177 -22.38 -8.72 -6.16
C GLY A 177 -21.49 -9.87 -5.63
N ILE A 178 -20.76 -9.68 -4.53
CA ILE A 178 -19.92 -10.74 -3.92
C ILE A 178 -20.49 -10.99 -2.54
N ARG A 179 -21.23 -12.09 -2.36
CA ARG A 179 -21.77 -12.50 -1.06
C ARG A 179 -20.61 -12.64 -0.05
N GLN A 180 -20.43 -11.63 0.78
CA GLN A 180 -19.77 -11.74 2.08
C GLN A 180 -20.80 -11.36 3.13
N PRO A 181 -20.81 -12.02 4.30
CA PRO A 181 -21.90 -11.89 5.26
C PRO A 181 -22.11 -10.43 5.66
N GLU A 182 -23.34 -9.96 5.47
CA GLU A 182 -23.79 -8.63 5.88
C GLU A 182 -23.63 -8.50 7.39
N ILE A 183 -22.81 -7.56 7.84
CA ILE A 183 -22.75 -7.14 9.24
C ILE A 183 -23.15 -5.68 9.27
N HIS A 184 -24.41 -5.45 9.66
CA HIS A 184 -24.94 -4.12 9.93
C HIS A 184 -24.24 -3.55 11.16
N GLY A 185 -23.61 -2.38 11.03
CA GLY A 185 -23.27 -1.48 12.14
C GLY A 185 -22.59 -2.11 13.36
N HIS A 186 -21.50 -2.87 13.18
CA HIS A 186 -20.70 -3.37 14.30
C HIS A 186 -19.20 -3.34 14.02
N MET A 187 -18.43 -3.09 15.09
CA MET A 187 -16.98 -3.21 15.14
C MET A 187 -16.54 -4.52 14.47
N THR A 188 -15.86 -4.41 13.34
CA THR A 188 -15.33 -5.59 12.64
C THR A 188 -13.88 -5.78 13.04
N ILE A 189 -13.58 -6.91 13.69
CA ILE A 189 -12.21 -7.34 13.95
C ILE A 189 -11.82 -8.32 12.84
N SER A 190 -10.87 -7.94 11.99
CA SER A 190 -10.28 -8.88 11.03
C SER A 190 -8.92 -9.36 11.53
N MET A 191 -8.70 -10.68 11.49
CA MET A 191 -7.38 -11.30 11.63
C MET A 191 -6.77 -11.47 10.23
N SER A 192 -5.51 -11.08 10.05
CA SER A 192 -4.78 -11.21 8.77
C SER A 192 -3.58 -12.13 8.89
#